data_AF-A0A817A2I7-F1
#
_entry.id   AF-A0A817A2I7-F1
#
_cell.length_a   1.000
_cell.length_b   1.000
_cell.length_c   1.000
_cell.angle_alpha   90.00
_cell.angle_beta   90.00
_cell.angle_gamma   90.00
#
_symmetry.space_group_name_H-M   'P 1'
#
loop_
_entity.id
_entity.type
_entity.pdbx_description
1 polymer ?
#
loop_
_entity_poly.entity_id
_entity_poly.type
_entity_poly.pdbx_seq_one_letter_code
_entity_poly.pdbx_strand_id
1 'polypeptide(L)'
;MAEKTTLDHSLLRNVNAGRRLEKAQETNVQTAKSEVKIAIKDKTVTLIKRKKRYQQEVQKLEIISKFTDEESERLYQLRCEKSADLTDDNNDGDDDGDDEDSSEYTDDEQEKTKEQKEFITTHKSNIKEYGEHHYHDAQKFLEDHVELVSEETVNYMVGWCIHEEMHEYFFFMEHLAQQVMFIKSIIRIIQSSKSDPTQCVQTFFERMANDKQYEHEFLHELSAFKERIEHMHDKIMMILL
;
A
#
# COMPACT_ATOMS: atom_id res chain seq x y z
N MET A 1 72.35 -50.04 -16.95
CA MET A 1 72.16 -48.63 -16.50
C MET A 1 71.07 -47.89 -17.28
N ALA A 2 70.90 -48.10 -18.59
CA ALA A 2 69.91 -47.39 -19.42
C ALA A 2 68.42 -47.66 -19.07
N GLU A 3 68.07 -48.86 -18.62
CA GLU A 3 66.69 -49.26 -18.31
C GLU A 3 66.16 -48.68 -16.98
N LYS A 4 67.07 -48.34 -16.06
CA LYS A 4 66.71 -47.71 -14.78
C LYS A 4 66.36 -46.23 -14.96
N THR A 5 67.08 -45.53 -15.84
CA THR A 5 66.82 -44.13 -16.19
C THR A 5 65.54 -43.93 -16.99
N THR A 6 65.15 -44.87 -17.86
CA THR A 6 63.87 -44.81 -18.58
C THR A 6 62.68 -45.06 -17.67
N LEU A 7 62.80 -45.96 -16.70
CA LEU A 7 61.78 -46.22 -15.69
C LEU A 7 61.56 -44.99 -14.79
N ASP A 8 62.64 -44.33 -14.34
CA ASP A 8 62.59 -43.11 -13.53
C ASP A 8 61.95 -41.92 -14.27
N HIS A 9 62.23 -41.76 -15.57
CA HIS A 9 61.59 -40.73 -16.40
C HIS A 9 60.08 -40.97 -16.61
N SER A 10 59.67 -42.22 -16.78
CA SER A 10 58.26 -42.61 -16.91
C SER A 10 57.49 -42.35 -15.60
N LEU A 11 58.08 -42.73 -14.47
CA LEU A 11 57.54 -42.45 -13.13
C LEU A 11 57.38 -40.94 -12.90
N LEU A 12 58.39 -40.14 -13.22
CA LEU A 12 58.33 -38.69 -13.06
C LEU A 12 57.23 -38.05 -13.94
N ARG A 13 57.04 -38.56 -15.17
CA ARG A 13 55.97 -38.11 -16.07
C ARG A 13 54.59 -38.42 -15.52
N ASN A 14 54.39 -39.61 -14.96
CA ASN A 14 53.12 -40.02 -14.35
C ASN A 14 52.81 -39.22 -13.07
N VAL A 15 53.82 -38.98 -12.22
CA VAL A 15 53.66 -38.13 -11.03
C VAL A 15 53.27 -36.69 -11.41
N ASN A 16 53.90 -36.13 -12.45
CA ASN A 16 53.57 -34.79 -12.93
C ASN A 16 52.17 -34.74 -13.58
N ALA A 17 51.76 -35.78 -14.31
CA ALA A 17 50.41 -35.90 -14.84
C ALA A 17 49.36 -35.97 -13.71
N GLY A 18 49.63 -36.76 -12.66
CA GLY A 18 48.79 -36.85 -11.46
C GLY A 18 48.61 -35.49 -10.78
N ARG A 19 49.69 -34.75 -10.53
CA ARG A 19 49.62 -33.38 -9.95
C ARG A 19 48.84 -32.40 -10.81
N ARG A 20 48.92 -32.51 -12.14
CA ARG A 20 48.15 -31.65 -13.06
C ARG A 20 46.66 -31.97 -12.99
N LEU A 21 46.32 -33.25 -12.86
CA LEU A 21 44.94 -33.72 -12.76
C LEU A 21 44.32 -33.33 -11.41
N GLU A 22 45.08 -33.45 -10.32
CA GLU A 22 44.70 -33.00 -8.98
C GLU A 22 44.43 -31.48 -8.95
N LYS A 23 45.35 -30.67 -9.50
CA LYS A 23 45.12 -29.22 -9.65
C LYS A 23 43.89 -28.88 -10.49
N ALA A 24 43.64 -29.63 -11.57
CA ALA A 24 42.46 -29.42 -12.41
C ALA A 24 41.15 -29.75 -11.65
N GLN A 25 41.17 -30.81 -10.84
CA GLN A 25 40.05 -31.17 -9.96
C GLN A 25 39.80 -30.11 -8.89
N GLU A 26 40.85 -29.61 -8.24
CA GLU A 26 40.75 -28.52 -7.26
C GLU A 26 40.16 -27.25 -7.89
N THR A 27 40.61 -26.86 -9.09
CA THR A 27 40.05 -25.71 -9.80
C THR A 27 38.59 -25.91 -10.16
N ASN A 28 38.19 -27.09 -10.62
CA ASN A 28 36.78 -27.38 -10.95
C ASN A 28 35.89 -27.33 -9.72
N VAL A 29 36.34 -27.89 -8.59
CA VAL A 29 35.62 -27.83 -7.32
C VAL A 29 35.47 -26.38 -6.86
N GLN A 30 36.52 -25.56 -7.02
CA GLN A 30 36.49 -24.15 -6.63
C GLN A 30 35.54 -23.33 -7.50
N THR A 31 35.54 -23.56 -8.82
CA THR A 31 34.61 -22.91 -9.76
C THR A 31 33.17 -23.29 -9.42
N ALA A 32 32.87 -24.59 -9.24
CA ALA A 32 31.54 -25.07 -8.87
C ALA A 32 31.06 -24.45 -7.53
N LYS A 33 31.94 -24.33 -6.52
CA LYS A 33 31.62 -23.65 -5.26
C LYS A 33 31.25 -22.17 -5.46
N SER A 34 31.94 -21.47 -6.36
CA SER A 34 31.66 -20.06 -6.64
C SER A 34 30.33 -19.87 -7.37
N GLU A 35 30.01 -20.74 -8.33
CA GLU A 35 28.73 -20.72 -9.06
C GLU A 35 27.54 -20.97 -8.14
N VAL A 36 27.63 -21.97 -7.27
CA VAL A 36 26.60 -22.26 -6.26
C VAL A 36 26.42 -21.06 -5.32
N LYS A 37 27.51 -20.41 -4.89
CA LYS A 37 27.44 -19.24 -4.01
C LYS A 37 26.72 -18.06 -4.66
N ILE A 38 26.96 -17.82 -5.96
CA ILE A 38 26.28 -16.78 -6.74
C ILE A 38 24.79 -17.12 -6.87
N ALA A 39 24.46 -18.35 -7.25
CA ALA A 39 23.07 -18.79 -7.41
C ALA A 39 22.27 -18.66 -6.10
N ILE A 40 22.87 -18.99 -4.96
CA ILE A 40 22.25 -18.80 -3.63
C ILE A 40 22.01 -17.31 -3.37
N LYS A 41 22.99 -16.44 -3.67
CA LYS A 41 22.87 -15.01 -3.46
C LYS A 41 21.75 -14.40 -4.30
N ASP A 42 21.65 -14.77 -5.58
CA ASP A 42 20.62 -14.27 -6.49
C ASP A 42 19.22 -14.73 -6.07
N LYS A 43 19.09 -16.00 -5.66
CA LYS A 43 17.83 -16.53 -5.15
C LYS A 43 17.42 -15.85 -3.84
N THR A 44 18.37 -15.54 -2.96
CA THR A 44 18.15 -14.79 -1.72
C THR A 44 17.66 -13.37 -2.01
N VAL A 45 18.31 -12.64 -2.91
CA VAL A 45 17.87 -11.27 -3.31
C VAL A 45 16.46 -11.31 -3.90
N THR A 46 16.15 -12.33 -4.71
CA THR A 46 14.82 -12.50 -5.30
C THR A 46 13.76 -12.77 -4.24
N LEU A 47 14.05 -13.63 -3.27
CA LEU A 47 13.17 -13.92 -2.14
C LEU A 47 12.95 -12.69 -1.25
N ILE A 48 13.99 -11.89 -0.99
CA ILE A 48 13.86 -10.63 -0.21
C ILE A 48 12.93 -9.65 -0.93
N LYS A 49 13.11 -9.44 -2.24
CA LYS A 49 12.21 -8.59 -3.04
C LYS A 49 10.77 -9.09 -3.01
N ARG A 50 10.58 -10.41 -3.01
CA ARG A 50 9.25 -11.03 -2.93
C ARG A 50 8.63 -10.86 -1.54
N LYS A 51 9.40 -11.09 -0.46
CA LYS A 51 9.00 -10.86 0.93
C LYS A 51 8.55 -9.42 1.15
N LYS A 52 9.32 -8.44 0.65
CA LYS A 52 8.96 -7.01 0.75
C LYS A 52 7.64 -6.69 0.06
N ARG A 53 7.38 -7.27 -1.12
CA ARG A 53 6.09 -7.13 -1.81
C ARG A 53 4.94 -7.74 -1.01
N TYR A 54 5.13 -8.93 -0.46
CA TYR A 54 4.10 -9.55 0.39
C TYR A 54 3.82 -8.73 1.65
N GLN A 55 4.84 -8.16 2.30
CA GLN A 55 4.63 -7.29 3.46
C GLN A 55 3.82 -6.04 3.11
N GLN A 56 4.05 -5.43 1.95
CA GLN A 56 3.25 -4.30 1.47
C GLN A 56 1.80 -4.70 1.17
N GLU A 57 1.57 -5.90 0.63
CA GLU A 57 0.23 -6.41 0.36
C GLU A 57 -0.51 -6.71 1.69
N VAL A 58 0.18 -7.31 2.68
CA VAL A 58 -0.36 -7.58 4.01
C VAL A 58 -0.74 -6.29 4.72
N GLN A 59 0.10 -5.24 4.69
CA GLN A 59 -0.25 -3.93 5.26
C GLN A 59 -1.50 -3.32 4.62
N LYS A 60 -1.67 -3.46 3.30
CA LYS A 60 -2.89 -2.99 2.63
C LYS A 60 -4.13 -3.78 3.07
N LEU A 61 -4.01 -5.09 3.19
CA LEU A 61 -5.09 -5.95 3.65
C LEU A 61 -5.45 -5.71 5.13
N GLU A 62 -4.48 -5.40 5.99
CA GLU A 62 -4.73 -5.00 7.38
C GLU A 62 -5.51 -3.69 7.46
N ILE A 63 -5.18 -2.70 6.62
CA ILE A 63 -5.93 -1.44 6.56
C ILE A 63 -7.37 -1.69 6.10
N ILE A 64 -7.55 -2.54 5.08
CA ILE A 64 -8.87 -2.93 4.60
C ILE A 64 -9.65 -3.64 5.70
N SER A 65 -9.06 -4.66 6.36
CA SER A 65 -9.68 -5.40 7.46
C SER A 65 -10.17 -4.46 8.56
N LYS A 66 -9.29 -3.59 9.07
CA LYS A 66 -9.62 -2.62 10.12
C LYS A 66 -10.79 -1.71 9.72
N PHE A 67 -10.86 -1.30 8.46
CA PHE A 67 -11.99 -0.49 7.96
C PHE A 67 -13.30 -1.29 7.91
N THR A 68 -13.25 -2.55 7.46
CA THR A 68 -14.41 -3.47 7.52
C THR A 68 -14.85 -3.77 8.95
N ASP A 69 -13.91 -3.90 9.88
CA ASP A 69 -14.19 -4.19 11.28
C ASP A 69 -14.85 -2.97 11.95
N GLU A 70 -14.31 -1.76 11.75
CA GLU A 70 -14.89 -0.50 12.25
C GLU A 70 -16.29 -0.19 11.70
N GLU A 71 -16.56 -0.49 10.42
CA GLU A 71 -17.90 -0.30 9.84
C GLU A 71 -18.87 -1.42 10.24
N SER A 72 -18.38 -2.65 10.49
CA SER A 72 -19.20 -3.73 11.06
C SER A 72 -19.63 -3.42 12.49
N GLU A 73 -18.72 -2.87 13.29
CA GLU A 73 -19.00 -2.43 14.66
C GLU A 73 -19.96 -1.26 14.71
N ARG A 74 -19.84 -0.30 13.78
CA ARG A 74 -20.84 0.77 13.60
C ARG A 74 -22.22 0.26 13.21
N LEU A 75 -22.30 -0.69 12.27
CA LEU A 75 -23.59 -1.27 11.86
C LEU A 75 -24.22 -2.09 12.99
N TYR A 76 -23.41 -2.71 13.84
CA TYR A 76 -23.87 -3.37 15.06
C TYR A 76 -24.42 -2.34 16.06
N GLN A 77 -23.69 -1.25 16.32
CA GLN A 77 -24.12 -0.17 17.20
C GLN A 77 -25.44 0.48 16.73
N LEU A 78 -25.54 0.80 15.44
CA LEU A 78 -26.72 1.40 14.84
C LEU A 78 -27.94 0.46 14.89
N ARG A 79 -27.71 -0.85 14.83
CA ARG A 79 -28.76 -1.87 14.97
C ARG A 79 -29.26 -1.96 16.41
N CYS A 80 -28.37 -1.88 17.39
CA CYS A 80 -28.71 -1.81 18.81
C CYS A 80 -29.50 -0.54 19.15
N GLU A 81 -29.09 0.61 18.60
CA GLU A 81 -29.81 1.90 18.75
C GLU A 81 -31.21 1.84 18.13
N LYS A 82 -31.35 1.23 16.95
CA LYS A 82 -32.65 1.13 16.24
C LYS A 82 -33.60 0.10 16.86
N SER A 83 -33.09 -0.86 17.62
CA SER A 83 -33.90 -1.77 18.44
C SER A 83 -34.35 -1.14 19.77
N ALA A 84 -33.71 -0.07 20.24
CA ALA A 84 -34.11 0.61 21.48
C ALA A 84 -35.42 1.42 21.34
N ASP A 85 -35.85 1.74 20.11
CA ASP A 85 -37.11 2.45 19.84
C ASP A 85 -38.35 1.54 19.79
N LEU A 86 -38.20 0.23 20.01
CA LEU A 86 -39.30 -0.75 20.05
C LEU A 86 -39.06 -1.84 21.10
N THR A 87 -39.01 -1.48 22.38
CA THR A 87 -39.67 -2.21 23.49
C THR A 87 -39.34 -1.56 24.83
N ASP A 88 -40.39 -1.06 25.49
CA ASP A 88 -40.53 -1.12 26.94
C ASP A 88 -40.37 -2.59 27.37
N ASP A 89 -39.38 -2.88 28.22
CA ASP A 89 -39.33 -3.93 29.27
C ASP A 89 -37.93 -4.55 29.44
N ASN A 90 -37.29 -4.18 30.55
CA ASN A 90 -36.39 -4.98 31.42
C ASN A 90 -35.21 -5.75 30.76
N ASN A 91 -33.98 -5.41 31.13
CA ASN A 91 -33.16 -6.17 32.11
C ASN A 91 -31.70 -5.70 32.12
N ASP A 92 -31.12 -5.68 33.33
CA ASP A 92 -29.73 -5.34 33.66
C ASP A 92 -28.68 -6.22 32.97
N GLY A 93 -27.49 -5.67 32.75
CA GLY A 93 -26.28 -6.44 32.43
C GLY A 93 -25.11 -5.58 31.96
N ASP A 94 -24.17 -5.31 32.88
CA ASP A 94 -22.80 -4.85 32.60
C ASP A 94 -22.09 -5.78 31.60
N ASP A 95 -21.29 -5.24 30.68
CA ASP A 95 -20.16 -5.99 30.11
C ASP A 95 -19.06 -5.02 29.62
N ASP A 96 -18.00 -4.94 30.42
CA ASP A 96 -16.70 -4.37 30.08
C ASP A 96 -15.95 -5.36 29.15
N GLY A 97 -15.52 -4.89 27.98
CA GLY A 97 -14.75 -5.70 27.04
C GLY A 97 -13.59 -4.92 26.43
N ASP A 98 -12.46 -4.89 27.13
CA ASP A 98 -11.16 -4.47 26.62
C ASP A 98 -10.67 -5.47 25.55
N ASP A 99 -10.37 -5.00 24.34
CA ASP A 99 -9.60 -5.76 23.35
C ASP A 99 -8.27 -5.04 23.05
N GLU A 100 -7.23 -5.47 23.77
CA GLU A 100 -5.82 -5.25 23.42
C GLU A 100 -5.47 -6.12 22.21
N ASP A 101 -5.07 -5.51 21.08
CA ASP A 101 -4.31 -6.22 20.05
C ASP A 101 -2.96 -5.54 19.77
N SER A 102 -1.92 -6.31 20.08
CA SER A 102 -0.51 -5.97 20.09
C SER A 102 0.11 -6.39 18.77
N SER A 103 0.47 -5.43 17.92
CA SER A 103 1.31 -5.69 16.74
C SER A 103 2.59 -4.87 16.75
N GLU A 104 3.69 -5.61 16.61
CA GLU A 104 5.09 -5.17 16.62
C GLU A 104 5.38 -4.36 15.35
N TYR A 105 5.11 -3.07 15.41
CA TYR A 105 5.56 -2.04 14.47
C TYR A 105 6.80 -1.37 15.09
N THR A 106 7.69 -0.80 14.27
CA THR A 106 8.74 0.09 14.79
C THR A 106 8.09 1.32 15.44
N ASP A 107 8.68 1.86 16.52
CA ASP A 107 8.16 3.01 17.29
C ASP A 107 7.67 4.15 16.36
N ASP A 108 8.46 4.49 15.34
CA ASP A 108 8.16 5.53 14.34
C ASP A 108 6.94 5.21 13.43
N GLU A 109 6.68 3.94 13.13
CA GLU A 109 5.53 3.50 12.31
C GLU A 109 4.25 3.41 13.15
N GLN A 110 4.36 3.09 14.45
CA GLN A 110 3.23 3.13 15.39
C GLN A 110 2.75 4.56 15.61
N GLU A 111 3.67 5.48 15.83
CA GLU A 111 3.37 6.89 16.08
C GLU A 111 2.67 7.51 14.87
N LYS A 112 3.20 7.30 13.66
CA LYS A 112 2.58 7.79 12.42
C LYS A 112 1.19 7.19 12.16
N THR A 113 1.01 5.91 12.48
CA THR A 113 -0.30 5.24 12.37
C THR A 113 -1.29 5.78 13.40
N LYS A 114 -0.82 6.13 14.60
CA LYS A 114 -1.65 6.71 15.66
C LYS A 114 -2.08 8.14 15.33
N GLU A 115 -1.16 8.98 14.87
CA GLU A 115 -1.47 10.34 14.39
C GLU A 115 -2.47 10.31 13.23
N GLN A 116 -2.28 9.41 12.28
CA GLN A 116 -3.22 9.21 11.17
C GLN A 116 -4.61 8.80 11.68
N LYS A 117 -4.69 7.85 12.63
CA LYS A 117 -5.96 7.44 13.23
C LYS A 117 -6.64 8.59 13.96
N GLU A 118 -5.91 9.35 14.76
CA GLU A 118 -6.45 10.51 15.49
C GLU A 118 -6.96 11.60 14.54
N PHE A 119 -6.22 11.89 13.48
CA PHE A 119 -6.63 12.84 12.44
C PHE A 119 -7.92 12.39 11.76
N ILE A 120 -7.99 11.12 11.34
CA ILE A 120 -9.18 10.56 10.70
C ILE A 120 -10.35 10.57 11.66
N THR A 121 -10.21 10.12 12.90
CA THR A 121 -11.31 10.13 13.89
C THR A 121 -11.85 11.54 14.12
N THR A 122 -10.98 12.54 14.17
CA THR A 122 -11.36 13.94 14.38
C THR A 122 -12.08 14.52 13.15
N HIS A 123 -11.61 14.23 11.94
CA HIS A 123 -12.11 14.85 10.71
C HIS A 123 -13.06 13.96 9.89
N LYS A 124 -13.40 12.76 10.38
CA LYS A 124 -14.19 11.75 9.64
C LYS A 124 -15.50 12.31 9.12
N SER A 125 -16.18 13.14 9.91
CA SER A 125 -17.44 13.78 9.50
C SER A 125 -17.24 14.67 8.29
N ASN A 126 -16.25 15.57 8.35
CA ASN A 126 -15.97 16.52 7.27
C ASN A 126 -15.44 15.80 6.01
N ILE A 127 -14.67 14.71 6.19
CA ILE A 127 -14.19 13.89 5.06
C ILE A 127 -15.36 13.18 4.37
N LYS A 128 -16.31 12.64 5.14
CA LYS A 128 -17.52 12.02 4.58
C LYS A 128 -18.38 13.05 3.85
N GLU A 129 -18.61 14.19 4.48
CA GLU A 129 -19.36 15.29 3.88
C GLU A 129 -18.71 15.72 2.56
N TYR A 130 -17.39 15.96 2.55
CA TYR A 130 -16.64 16.28 1.34
C TYR A 130 -16.78 15.22 0.23
N GLY A 131 -16.74 13.94 0.60
CA GLY A 131 -16.88 12.83 -0.35
C GLY A 131 -18.21 12.84 -1.12
N GLU A 132 -19.26 13.44 -0.55
CA GLU A 132 -20.58 13.56 -1.16
C GLU A 132 -20.79 14.87 -1.94
N HIS A 133 -19.87 15.84 -1.79
CA HIS A 133 -20.01 17.15 -2.42
C HIS A 133 -19.86 17.11 -3.94
N HIS A 134 -20.63 17.95 -4.63
CA HIS A 134 -20.49 18.12 -6.08
C HIS A 134 -19.28 18.99 -6.43
N TYR A 135 -18.80 18.88 -7.67
CA TYR A 135 -17.65 19.64 -8.18
C TYR A 135 -17.72 21.15 -7.85
N HIS A 136 -18.91 21.73 -8.01
CA HIS A 136 -19.13 23.16 -7.79
C HIS A 136 -18.97 23.58 -6.32
N ASP A 137 -19.20 22.65 -5.40
CA ASP A 137 -19.16 22.92 -3.96
C ASP A 137 -17.83 22.45 -3.33
N ALA A 138 -17.12 21.54 -4.01
CA ALA A 138 -15.82 21.00 -3.58
C ALA A 138 -14.76 22.10 -3.37
N GLN A 139 -14.71 23.10 -4.25
CA GLN A 139 -13.77 24.22 -4.10
C GLN A 139 -14.00 24.96 -2.79
N LYS A 140 -15.23 25.42 -2.56
CA LYS A 140 -15.58 26.21 -1.38
C LYS A 140 -15.38 25.39 -0.10
N PHE A 141 -15.79 24.12 -0.12
CA PHE A 141 -15.62 23.23 1.03
C PHE A 141 -14.15 23.05 1.42
N LEU A 142 -13.26 22.86 0.46
CA LEU A 142 -11.82 22.74 0.73
C LEU A 142 -11.15 24.06 1.13
N GLU A 143 -11.69 25.20 0.70
CA GLU A 143 -11.23 26.52 1.17
C GLU A 143 -11.62 26.74 2.64
N ASP A 144 -12.82 26.32 3.03
CA ASP A 144 -13.34 26.41 4.41
C ASP A 144 -12.70 25.36 5.34
N HIS A 145 -12.33 24.19 4.80
CA HIS A 145 -11.75 23.04 5.50
C HIS A 145 -10.38 22.64 4.95
N VAL A 146 -9.44 23.59 4.95
CA VAL A 146 -8.10 23.39 4.36
C VAL A 146 -7.31 22.26 5.04
N GLU A 147 -7.62 21.94 6.30
CA GLU A 147 -7.06 20.82 7.04
C GLU A 147 -7.29 19.46 6.35
N LEU A 148 -8.34 19.35 5.52
CA LEU A 148 -8.63 18.13 4.77
C LEU A 148 -7.68 17.90 3.60
N VAL A 149 -6.92 18.92 3.18
CA VAL A 149 -5.92 18.82 2.11
C VAL A 149 -4.65 18.14 2.63
N SER A 150 -4.80 16.88 3.04
CA SER A 150 -3.78 16.09 3.74
C SER A 150 -3.64 14.69 3.12
N GLU A 151 -2.47 14.05 3.33
CA GLU A 151 -2.24 12.69 2.83
C GLU A 151 -3.14 11.68 3.56
N GLU A 152 -3.45 11.95 4.83
CA GLU A 152 -4.34 11.16 5.68
C GLU A 152 -5.75 11.09 5.07
N THR A 153 -6.32 12.24 4.67
CA THR A 153 -7.62 12.29 4.00
C THR A 153 -7.63 11.50 2.70
N VAL A 154 -6.59 11.66 1.88
CA VAL A 154 -6.44 10.89 0.62
C VAL A 154 -6.41 9.39 0.92
N ASN A 155 -5.65 8.95 1.91
CA ASN A 155 -5.55 7.53 2.26
C ASN A 155 -6.89 6.95 2.70
N TYR A 156 -7.64 7.68 3.53
CA TYR A 156 -8.98 7.28 3.96
C TYR A 156 -9.95 7.18 2.77
N MET A 157 -10.01 8.20 1.93
CA MET A 157 -10.93 8.23 0.80
C MET A 157 -10.58 7.20 -0.28
N VAL A 158 -9.30 6.85 -0.47
CA VAL A 158 -8.90 5.72 -1.34
C VAL A 158 -9.41 4.39 -0.79
N GLY A 159 -9.31 4.16 0.52
CA GLY A 159 -9.91 2.99 1.17
C GLY A 159 -11.43 2.95 0.96
N TRP A 160 -12.08 4.11 1.06
CA TRP A 160 -13.50 4.24 0.78
C TRP A 160 -13.85 3.91 -0.68
N CYS A 161 -13.08 4.39 -1.68
CA CYS A 161 -13.26 3.99 -3.08
C CYS A 161 -13.22 2.45 -3.26
N ILE A 162 -12.29 1.77 -2.61
CA ILE A 162 -12.18 0.30 -2.69
C ILE A 162 -13.39 -0.37 -2.03
N HIS A 163 -13.84 0.13 -0.88
CA HIS A 163 -15.03 -0.37 -0.20
C HIS A 163 -16.27 -0.29 -1.11
N GLU A 164 -16.52 0.87 -1.72
CA GLU A 164 -17.66 1.07 -2.62
C GLU A 164 -17.56 0.20 -3.88
N GLU A 165 -16.35 0.03 -4.44
CA GLU A 165 -16.10 -0.89 -5.55
C GLU A 165 -16.43 -2.35 -5.19
N MET A 166 -16.06 -2.78 -3.99
CA MET A 166 -16.40 -4.11 -3.48
C MET A 166 -17.90 -4.32 -3.26
N HIS A 167 -18.64 -3.25 -2.93
CA HIS A 167 -20.10 -3.26 -2.79
C HIS A 167 -20.85 -3.02 -4.11
N GLU A 168 -20.16 -3.02 -5.26
CA GLU A 168 -20.70 -2.78 -6.60
C GLU A 168 -21.37 -1.40 -6.77
N TYR A 169 -21.00 -0.42 -5.94
CA TYR A 169 -21.46 0.98 -6.04
C TYR A 169 -20.58 1.81 -6.96
N PHE A 170 -20.43 1.37 -8.21
CA PHE A 170 -19.50 1.94 -9.20
C PHE A 170 -19.69 3.46 -9.42
N PHE A 171 -20.93 3.94 -9.51
CA PHE A 171 -21.20 5.37 -9.71
C PHE A 171 -20.67 6.24 -8.55
N PHE A 172 -20.83 5.75 -7.31
CA PHE A 172 -20.37 6.47 -6.13
C PHE A 172 -18.85 6.34 -5.96
N MET A 173 -18.26 5.17 -6.26
CA MET A 173 -16.80 5.01 -6.36
C MET A 173 -16.21 6.02 -7.36
N GLU A 174 -16.79 6.15 -8.54
CA GLU A 174 -16.32 7.09 -9.57
C GLU A 174 -16.37 8.54 -9.10
N HIS A 175 -17.41 8.90 -8.35
CA HIS A 175 -17.55 10.22 -7.73
C HIS A 175 -16.49 10.46 -6.66
N LEU A 176 -16.32 9.53 -5.72
CA LEU A 176 -15.29 9.59 -4.68
C LEU A 176 -13.89 9.67 -5.29
N ALA A 177 -13.63 8.91 -6.36
CA ALA A 177 -12.36 8.92 -7.09
C ALA A 177 -12.04 10.31 -7.64
N GLN A 178 -13.04 11.04 -8.13
CA GLN A 178 -12.87 12.41 -8.58
C GLN A 178 -12.47 13.34 -7.42
N GLN A 179 -13.13 13.23 -6.27
CA GLN A 179 -12.82 14.02 -5.07
C GLN A 179 -11.41 13.74 -4.53
N VAL A 180 -11.02 12.46 -4.46
CA VAL A 180 -9.66 12.03 -4.10
C VAL A 180 -8.61 12.70 -5.00
N MET A 181 -8.88 12.72 -6.31
CA MET A 181 -7.96 13.28 -7.29
C MET A 181 -7.84 14.80 -7.18
N PHE A 182 -8.87 15.52 -6.75
CA PHE A 182 -8.78 16.95 -6.43
C PHE A 182 -7.82 17.20 -5.29
N ILE A 183 -8.03 16.59 -4.13
CA ILE A 183 -7.15 16.75 -2.96
C ILE A 183 -5.70 16.40 -3.33
N LYS A 184 -5.49 15.27 -4.00
CA LYS A 184 -4.16 14.82 -4.43
C LYS A 184 -3.46 15.82 -5.35
N SER A 185 -4.20 16.42 -6.28
CA SER A 185 -3.65 17.44 -7.19
C SER A 185 -3.29 18.73 -6.47
N ILE A 186 -4.11 19.14 -5.49
CA ILE A 186 -3.85 20.31 -4.66
C ILE A 186 -2.61 20.09 -3.80
N ILE A 187 -2.45 18.92 -3.14
CA ILE A 187 -1.24 18.56 -2.38
C ILE A 187 0.01 18.66 -3.28
N ARG A 188 -0.07 18.19 -4.53
CA ARG A 188 1.02 18.28 -5.50
C ARG A 188 1.39 19.75 -5.83
N ILE A 189 0.39 20.63 -5.92
CA ILE A 189 0.61 22.07 -6.12
C ILE A 189 1.29 22.67 -4.89
N ILE A 190 0.83 22.35 -3.67
CA ILE A 190 1.43 22.82 -2.42
C ILE A 190 2.91 22.41 -2.35
N GLN A 191 3.21 21.15 -2.62
CA GLN A 191 4.58 20.60 -2.59
C GLN A 191 5.50 21.26 -3.62
N SER A 192 4.99 21.65 -4.79
CA SER A 192 5.78 22.28 -5.85
C SER A 192 5.94 23.80 -5.70
N SER A 193 4.97 24.49 -5.08
CA SER A 193 4.93 25.95 -5.01
C SER A 193 5.40 26.55 -3.67
N LYS A 194 5.38 25.78 -2.57
CA LYS A 194 5.57 26.28 -1.18
C LYS A 194 4.65 27.45 -0.81
N SER A 195 3.52 27.59 -1.51
CA SER A 195 2.51 28.61 -1.25
C SER A 195 1.53 28.18 -0.17
N ASP A 196 0.70 29.12 0.27
CA ASP A 196 -0.39 28.88 1.21
C ASP A 196 -1.39 27.84 0.66
N PRO A 197 -1.78 26.81 1.45
CA PRO A 197 -2.69 25.75 1.01
C PRO A 197 -4.03 26.25 0.47
N THR A 198 -4.67 27.26 1.09
CA THR A 198 -5.95 27.80 0.64
C THR A 198 -5.83 28.46 -0.75
N GLN A 199 -4.74 29.19 -1.00
CA GLN A 199 -4.47 29.74 -2.34
C GLN A 199 -4.20 28.65 -3.38
N CYS A 200 -3.62 27.52 -2.97
CA CYS A 200 -3.39 26.39 -3.86
C CYS A 200 -4.70 25.73 -4.28
N VAL A 201 -5.71 25.66 -3.40
CA VAL A 201 -7.07 25.20 -3.74
C VAL A 201 -7.65 26.08 -4.85
N GLN A 202 -7.67 27.40 -4.66
CA GLN A 202 -8.16 28.35 -5.67
C GLN A 202 -7.41 28.21 -7.00
N THR A 203 -6.08 28.18 -6.94
CA THR A 203 -5.22 28.03 -8.13
C THR A 203 -5.51 26.74 -8.89
N PHE A 204 -5.77 25.64 -8.18
CA PHE A 204 -6.12 24.37 -8.79
C PHE A 204 -7.43 24.47 -9.60
N PHE A 205 -8.51 24.93 -8.97
CA PHE A 205 -9.82 25.01 -9.63
C PHE A 205 -9.86 26.07 -10.74
N GLU A 206 -9.13 27.18 -10.60
CA GLU A 206 -8.95 28.14 -11.68
C GLU A 206 -8.26 27.54 -12.90
N ARG A 207 -7.19 26.75 -12.71
CA ARG A 207 -6.52 26.04 -13.81
C ARG A 207 -7.42 24.98 -14.43
N MET A 208 -8.12 24.23 -13.58
CA MET A 208 -9.07 23.20 -14.00
C MET A 208 -10.20 23.77 -14.88
N ALA A 209 -10.64 25.00 -14.61
CA ALA A 209 -11.68 25.66 -15.40
C ALA A 209 -11.17 26.36 -16.67
N ASN A 210 -9.95 26.90 -16.66
CA ASN A 210 -9.46 27.78 -17.73
C ASN A 210 -8.47 27.10 -18.70
N ASP A 211 -7.81 26.03 -18.29
CA ASP A 211 -6.79 25.33 -19.08
C ASP A 211 -7.28 23.93 -19.48
N LYS A 212 -7.70 23.80 -20.74
CA LYS A 212 -8.19 22.53 -21.30
C LYS A 212 -7.13 21.44 -21.35
N GLN A 213 -5.86 21.81 -21.51
CA GLN A 213 -4.78 20.84 -21.52
C GLN A 213 -4.60 20.28 -20.10
N TYR A 214 -4.61 21.16 -19.10
CA TYR A 214 -4.56 20.76 -17.70
C TYR A 214 -5.75 19.87 -17.32
N GLU A 215 -6.97 20.23 -17.75
CA GLU A 215 -8.16 19.40 -17.56
C GLU A 215 -8.01 18.01 -18.17
N HIS A 216 -7.52 17.92 -19.41
CA HIS A 216 -7.34 16.64 -20.09
C HIS A 216 -6.29 15.76 -19.38
N GLU A 217 -5.19 16.35 -18.92
CA GLU A 217 -4.17 15.65 -18.13
C GLU A 217 -4.75 15.13 -16.81
N PHE A 218 -5.56 15.94 -16.13
CA PHE A 218 -6.27 15.54 -14.92
C PHE A 218 -7.23 14.35 -15.17
N LEU A 219 -8.04 14.41 -16.23
CA LEU A 219 -8.97 13.34 -16.58
C LEU A 219 -8.26 12.03 -16.92
N HIS A 220 -7.09 12.11 -17.58
CA HIS A 220 -6.25 10.94 -17.83
C HIS A 220 -5.70 10.34 -16.52
N GLU A 221 -5.24 11.18 -15.57
CA GLU A 221 -4.81 10.71 -14.25
C GLU A 221 -5.97 10.07 -13.46
N LEU A 222 -7.18 10.63 -13.56
CA LEU A 222 -8.39 10.10 -12.94
C LEU A 222 -8.77 8.73 -13.53
N SER A 223 -8.74 8.58 -14.85
CA SER A 223 -8.97 7.28 -15.51
C SER A 223 -7.98 6.23 -15.01
N ALA A 224 -6.70 6.58 -14.99
CA ALA A 224 -5.65 5.68 -14.49
C ALA A 224 -5.83 5.37 -12.99
N PHE A 225 -6.46 6.24 -12.21
CA PHE A 225 -6.79 5.97 -10.81
C PHE A 225 -7.94 4.98 -10.68
N LYS A 226 -9.02 5.15 -11.43
CA LYS A 226 -10.17 4.21 -11.46
C LYS A 226 -9.73 2.80 -11.85
N GLU A 227 -8.92 2.65 -12.91
CA GLU A 227 -8.36 1.36 -13.33
C GLU A 227 -7.54 0.68 -12.21
N ARG A 228 -6.88 1.45 -11.33
CA ARG A 228 -6.16 0.88 -10.18
C ARG A 228 -7.11 0.38 -9.11
N ILE A 229 -8.24 1.05 -8.89
CA ILE A 229 -9.27 0.60 -7.92
C ILE A 229 -9.89 -0.71 -8.42
N GLU A 230 -10.30 -0.78 -9.69
CA GLU A 230 -10.83 -1.99 -10.34
C GLU A 230 -9.84 -3.16 -10.24
N HIS A 231 -8.57 -2.93 -10.58
CA HIS A 231 -7.53 -3.97 -10.46
C HIS A 231 -7.26 -4.42 -9.01
N MET A 232 -7.51 -3.55 -8.03
CA MET A 232 -7.42 -3.94 -6.62
C MET A 232 -8.63 -4.78 -6.20
N HIS A 233 -9.83 -4.43 -6.66
CA HIS A 233 -11.03 -5.25 -6.48
C HIS A 233 -10.81 -6.69 -7.00
N ASP A 234 -10.34 -6.84 -8.25
CA ASP A 234 -10.06 -8.15 -8.85
C ASP A 234 -9.09 -9.00 -8.01
N LYS A 235 -8.03 -8.37 -7.50
CA LYS A 235 -7.06 -9.06 -6.64
C LYS A 235 -7.65 -9.49 -5.31
N ILE A 236 -8.46 -8.64 -4.68
CA ILE A 236 -9.10 -8.95 -3.39
C ILE A 236 -10.08 -10.11 -3.59
N MET A 237 -10.90 -10.06 -4.64
CA MET A 237 -11.81 -11.15 -5.01
C MET A 237 -11.05 -12.47 -5.28
N MET A 238 -9.89 -12.43 -5.93
CA MET A 238 -9.04 -13.62 -6.13
C MET A 238 -8.44 -14.20 -4.84
N ILE A 239 -8.29 -13.41 -3.78
CA ILE A 239 -7.75 -13.88 -2.49
C ILE A 239 -8.86 -14.52 -1.65
N LEU A 240 -10.10 -14.08 -1.82
CA LEU A 240 -11.27 -14.56 -1.06
C LEU A 240 -11.91 -15.83 -1.66
N LEU A 241 -11.49 -16.26 -2.86
CA LEU A 241 -11.95 -17.47 -3.57
C LEU A 241 -10.90 -18.59 -3.54
#